data_AF-A0A660Z4F1-F1
#
_entry.id   AF-A0A660Z4F1-F1
#
_cell.length_a   1.000
_cell.length_b   1.000
_cell.length_c   1.000
_cell.angle_alpha   90.00
_cell.angle_beta   90.00
_cell.angle_gamma   90.00
#
_symmetry.space_group_name_H-M   'P 1'
#
loop_
_entity.id
_entity.type
_entity.pdbx_description
1 polymer ?
#
loop_
_entity_poly.entity_id
_entity_poly.type
_entity_poly.pdbx_seq_one_letter_code
_entity_poly.pdbx_strand_id
1 'polypeptide(L)'
;MKNTYKLLIIMFAFLLAGSNIFAGGGNRTGTAGATQLLIPVGVRGISMSSANISTSYGIESLFWNPAGVSKMTNSTDLMFTHMNYIADIGVEYGAVAANFEDFGVISFSIKSLSIGDILITTTQNPDGTGATF
;
A
#
# COMPACT_ATOMS: atom_id res chain seq x y z
N MET A 1 -17.20 49.73 -2.37
CA MET A 1 -15.93 49.58 -1.60
C MET A 1 -15.84 48.27 -0.82
N LYS A 2 -16.83 47.88 0.02
CA LYS A 2 -16.78 46.60 0.79
C LYS A 2 -16.59 45.33 -0.05
N ASN A 3 -17.21 45.25 -1.23
CA ASN A 3 -17.10 44.07 -2.11
C ASN A 3 -15.76 44.00 -2.86
N THR A 4 -15.10 45.14 -3.08
CA THR A 4 -13.81 45.23 -3.77
C THR A 4 -12.70 44.62 -2.93
N TYR A 5 -12.71 44.83 -1.60
CA TYR A 5 -11.77 44.19 -0.68
C TYR A 5 -11.97 42.67 -0.59
N LYS A 6 -13.22 42.20 -0.60
CA LYS A 6 -13.50 40.75 -0.63
C LYS A 6 -12.95 40.10 -1.91
N LEU A 7 -13.12 40.76 -3.05
CA LEU A 7 -12.60 40.28 -4.33
C LEU A 7 -11.07 40.22 -4.34
N LEU A 8 -10.42 41.25 -3.79
CA LEU A 8 -8.95 41.30 -3.64
C LEU A 8 -8.42 40.20 -2.71
N ILE A 9 -9.12 39.92 -1.60
CA ILE A 9 -8.76 38.84 -0.67
C ILE A 9 -8.87 37.47 -1.35
N ILE A 10 -9.95 37.23 -2.10
CA ILE A 10 -10.14 35.97 -2.85
C ILE A 10 -9.04 35.82 -3.92
N MET A 11 -8.73 36.90 -4.65
CA MET A 11 -7.68 36.89 -5.66
C MET A 11 -6.30 36.62 -5.05
N PHE A 12 -6.01 37.19 -3.88
CA PHE A 12 -4.77 36.96 -3.14
C PHE A 12 -4.67 35.52 -2.61
N ALA A 13 -5.77 34.95 -2.11
CA ALA A 13 -5.83 33.54 -1.68
C ALA A 13 -5.60 32.58 -2.86
N PHE A 14 -6.14 32.88 -4.04
CA PHE A 14 -5.90 32.11 -5.26
C PHE A 14 -4.44 32.19 -5.73
N LEU A 15 -3.79 33.35 -5.58
CA LEU A 15 -2.37 33.53 -5.88
C LEU A 15 -1.48 32.70 -4.95
N LEU A 16 -1.81 32.65 -3.65
CA LEU A 16 -1.08 31.83 -2.68
C LEU A 16 -1.25 30.32 -2.94
N ALA A 17 -2.46 29.90 -3.33
CA ALA A 17 -2.78 28.50 -3.66
C ALA A 17 -2.12 28.02 -4.97
N GLY A 18 -1.69 28.93 -5.84
CA GLY A 18 -1.00 28.60 -7.11
C GLY A 18 0.50 28.36 -6.97
N SER A 19 1.09 28.55 -5.77
CA SER A 19 2.50 28.29 -5.55
C SER A 19 2.77 26.78 -5.42
N ASN A 20 3.50 26.21 -6.39
CA ASN A 20 3.94 24.83 -6.33
C ASN A 20 5.06 24.70 -5.28
N ILE A 21 4.70 24.33 -4.05
CA ILE A 21 5.67 23.95 -3.03
C ILE A 21 6.17 22.54 -3.36
N PHE A 22 7.29 22.45 -4.08
CA PHE A 22 7.99 21.17 -4.27
C PHE A 22 8.76 20.83 -3.00
N ALA A 23 8.21 19.91 -2.20
CA ALA A 23 8.98 19.25 -1.16
C ALA A 23 10.10 18.44 -1.85
N GLY A 24 11.36 18.82 -1.61
CA GLY A 24 12.53 18.10 -2.13
C GLY A 24 12.58 16.68 -1.55
N GLY A 25 12.02 15.72 -2.28
CA GLY A 25 12.07 14.29 -1.99
C GLY A 25 12.72 13.53 -3.15
N GLY A 26 13.08 12.26 -2.94
CA GLY A 26 13.63 11.43 -4.03
C GLY A 26 15.13 11.17 -3.96
N ASN A 27 15.93 12.10 -3.42
CA ASN A 27 17.41 12.00 -3.38
C ASN A 27 17.95 10.78 -2.60
N ARG A 28 17.11 10.13 -1.79
CA ARG A 28 17.44 8.95 -0.98
C ARG A 28 16.47 7.78 -1.19
N THR A 29 15.75 7.76 -2.30
CA THR A 29 14.83 6.66 -2.62
C THR A 29 15.54 5.31 -2.72
N GLY A 30 16.76 5.28 -3.27
CA GLY A 30 17.58 4.08 -3.37
C GLY A 30 18.20 3.60 -2.05
N THR A 31 18.16 4.39 -0.97
CA THR A 31 18.66 3.96 0.35
C THR A 31 17.56 3.40 1.26
N ALA A 32 16.30 3.40 0.80
CA ALA A 32 15.21 2.79 1.54
C ALA A 32 15.36 1.26 1.49
N GLY A 33 15.35 0.62 2.67
CA GLY A 33 15.30 -0.83 2.78
C GLY A 33 13.88 -1.37 2.59
N ALA A 34 13.77 -2.70 2.49
CA ALA A 34 12.51 -3.44 2.49
C ALA A 34 11.50 -3.02 1.40
N THR A 35 11.97 -2.85 0.16
CA THR A 35 11.13 -2.48 -1.00
C THR A 35 9.99 -3.47 -1.26
N GLN A 36 10.11 -4.73 -0.81
CA GLN A 36 9.02 -5.71 -0.84
C GLN A 36 7.73 -5.24 -0.14
N LEU A 37 7.83 -4.31 0.83
CA LEU A 37 6.66 -3.77 1.52
C LEU A 37 5.75 -2.98 0.57
N LEU A 38 6.31 -2.39 -0.50
CA LEU A 38 5.56 -1.61 -1.50
C LEU A 38 4.69 -2.48 -2.41
N ILE A 39 4.94 -3.79 -2.48
CA ILE A 39 4.13 -4.70 -3.29
C ILE A 39 2.70 -4.71 -2.71
N PRO A 40 1.66 -4.40 -3.51
CA PRO A 40 0.31 -4.27 -2.98
C PRO A 40 -0.26 -5.63 -2.54
N VAL A 41 -1.25 -5.60 -1.65
CA VAL A 41 -2.03 -6.78 -1.25
C VAL A 41 -3.53 -6.48 -1.30
N GLY A 42 -4.32 -7.55 -1.36
CA GLY A 42 -5.78 -7.45 -1.45
C GLY A 42 -6.28 -7.30 -2.89
N VAL A 43 -7.14 -8.23 -3.29
CA VAL A 43 -7.65 -8.34 -4.67
C VAL A 43 -8.36 -7.07 -5.12
N ARG A 44 -9.16 -6.44 -4.25
CA ARG A 44 -9.94 -5.23 -4.59
C ARG A 44 -9.04 -4.04 -4.91
N GLY A 45 -8.07 -3.75 -4.04
CA GLY A 45 -7.15 -2.62 -4.24
C GLY A 45 -6.29 -2.80 -5.48
N ILE A 46 -5.77 -4.02 -5.69
CA ILE A 46 -4.99 -4.36 -6.88
C ILE A 46 -5.83 -4.23 -8.16
N SER A 47 -7.06 -4.75 -8.17
CA SER A 47 -7.96 -4.67 -9.34
C SER A 47 -8.33 -3.23 -9.70
N MET A 48 -8.28 -2.31 -8.73
CA MET A 48 -8.50 -0.88 -8.93
C MET A 48 -7.20 -0.12 -9.24
N SER A 49 -6.10 -0.80 -9.58
CA SER A 49 -4.79 -0.18 -9.80
C SER A 49 -4.36 0.72 -8.62
N SER A 50 -4.63 0.28 -7.39
CA SER A 50 -4.31 1.00 -6.14
C SER A 50 -5.07 2.31 -5.93
N ALA A 51 -6.15 2.57 -6.69
CA ALA A 51 -6.91 3.81 -6.61
C ALA A 51 -7.96 3.85 -5.46
N ASN A 52 -7.91 2.93 -4.50
CA ASN A 52 -8.94 2.74 -3.47
C ASN A 52 -8.54 3.25 -2.07
N ILE A 53 -7.43 3.98 -1.91
CA ILE A 53 -6.89 4.38 -0.59
C ILE A 53 -7.94 5.13 0.27
N SER A 54 -8.69 6.06 -0.34
CA SER A 54 -9.70 6.87 0.35
C SER A 54 -11.04 6.16 0.53
N THR A 55 -11.31 5.12 -0.27
CA THR A 55 -12.60 4.41 -0.31
C THR A 55 -12.57 3.03 0.31
N SER A 56 -11.39 2.50 0.65
CA SER A 56 -11.26 1.17 1.29
C SER A 56 -11.83 1.16 2.72
N TYR A 57 -12.42 0.03 3.10
CA TYR A 57 -13.05 -0.19 4.41
C TYR A 57 -12.97 -1.66 4.80
N GLY A 58 -13.08 -1.95 6.10
CA GLY A 58 -12.97 -3.31 6.64
C GLY A 58 -11.53 -3.82 6.65
N ILE A 59 -11.33 -5.12 6.88
CA ILE A 59 -9.98 -5.71 7.04
C ILE A 59 -9.04 -5.49 5.84
N GLU A 60 -9.57 -5.46 4.61
CA GLU A 60 -8.77 -5.22 3.40
C GLU A 60 -8.12 -3.83 3.36
N SER A 61 -8.66 -2.85 4.11
CA SER A 61 -8.07 -1.52 4.18
C SER A 61 -6.80 -1.49 5.02
N LEU A 62 -6.49 -2.53 5.81
CA LEU A 62 -5.37 -2.53 6.75
C LEU A 62 -4.03 -2.22 6.08
N PHE A 63 -3.80 -2.73 4.86
CA PHE A 63 -2.61 -2.42 4.08
C PHE A 63 -2.64 -1.01 3.47
N TRP A 64 -3.80 -0.53 3.02
CA TRP A 64 -3.94 0.71 2.26
C TRP A 64 -4.10 1.94 3.15
N ASN A 65 -5.02 1.86 4.11
CA ASN A 65 -5.33 2.87 5.10
C ASN A 65 -5.91 2.19 6.36
N PRO A 66 -5.10 1.97 7.41
CA PRO A 66 -5.55 1.30 8.64
C PRO A 66 -6.78 1.93 9.29
N ALA A 67 -7.02 3.24 9.10
CA ALA A 67 -8.21 3.90 9.65
C ALA A 67 -9.52 3.36 9.04
N GLY A 68 -9.49 2.83 7.81
CA GLY A 68 -10.64 2.21 7.16
C GLY A 68 -11.14 0.93 7.87
N VAL A 69 -10.28 0.29 8.67
CA VAL A 69 -10.61 -0.95 9.38
C VAL A 69 -11.66 -0.67 10.46
N SER A 70 -11.69 0.55 11.01
CA SER A 70 -12.74 1.02 11.94
C SER A 70 -14.16 0.98 11.36
N LYS A 71 -14.29 0.93 10.03
CA LYS A 71 -15.57 0.86 9.31
C LYS A 71 -16.01 -0.58 9.02
N MET A 72 -15.38 -1.58 9.62
CA MET A 72 -15.86 -2.97 9.54
C MET A 72 -17.28 -3.08 10.07
N THR A 73 -18.07 -3.95 9.45
CA THR A 73 -19.47 -4.19 9.82
C THR A 73 -19.62 -5.34 10.82
N ASN A 74 -18.61 -6.20 10.92
CA ASN A 74 -18.63 -7.36 11.79
C ASN A 74 -17.81 -7.09 13.05
N SER A 75 -18.06 -7.84 14.13
CA SER A 75 -17.25 -7.78 15.35
C SER A 75 -15.84 -8.34 15.14
N THR A 76 -15.65 -9.19 14.13
CA THR A 76 -14.34 -9.76 13.77
C THR A 76 -14.30 -9.97 12.27
N ASP A 77 -13.20 -9.54 11.66
CA ASP A 77 -12.91 -9.76 10.25
C ASP A 77 -11.59 -10.54 10.10
N LEU A 78 -11.55 -11.42 9.10
CA LEU A 78 -10.39 -12.22 8.74
C LEU A 78 -10.18 -12.13 7.23
N MET A 79 -8.92 -12.08 6.80
CA MET A 79 -8.55 -12.04 5.39
C MET A 79 -7.29 -12.85 5.16
N PHE A 80 -7.33 -13.67 4.11
CA PHE A 80 -6.17 -14.39 3.57
C PHE A 80 -6.13 -14.18 2.07
N THR A 81 -4.96 -13.83 1.54
CA THR A 81 -4.77 -13.66 0.10
C THR A 81 -3.43 -14.19 -0.34
N HIS A 82 -3.45 -14.88 -1.47
CA HIS A 82 -2.28 -15.29 -2.23
C HIS A 82 -2.21 -14.45 -3.51
N MET A 83 -1.02 -14.02 -3.88
CA MET A 83 -0.75 -13.34 -5.15
C MET A 83 0.53 -13.90 -5.78
N ASN A 84 0.43 -14.30 -7.04
CA ASN A 84 1.60 -14.52 -7.90
C ASN A 84 2.04 -13.18 -8.49
N TYR A 85 3.22 -12.74 -8.08
CA TYR A 85 3.87 -11.54 -8.58
C TYR A 85 4.77 -11.88 -9.77
N ILE A 86 5.54 -10.91 -10.26
CA ILE A 86 6.46 -11.14 -11.39
C ILE A 86 7.48 -12.23 -11.06
N ALA A 87 7.90 -12.98 -12.09
CA ALA A 87 8.88 -14.07 -11.96
C ALA A 87 8.48 -15.13 -10.91
N ASP A 88 7.19 -15.47 -10.86
CA ASP A 88 6.63 -16.49 -9.96
C ASP A 88 6.89 -16.25 -8.46
N ILE A 89 7.17 -14.99 -8.09
CA ILE A 89 7.31 -14.59 -6.70
C ILE A 89 5.96 -14.72 -6.00
N GLY A 90 5.88 -15.58 -5.00
CA GLY A 90 4.68 -15.76 -4.18
C GLY A 90 4.58 -14.70 -3.09
N VAL A 91 3.40 -14.07 -2.97
CA VAL A 91 3.10 -13.14 -1.88
C VAL A 91 1.88 -13.64 -1.11
N GLU A 92 2.09 -13.96 0.16
CA GLU A 92 1.04 -14.34 1.08
C GLU A 92 0.73 -13.21 2.04
N TYR A 93 -0.54 -12.97 2.28
CA TYR A 93 -0.99 -11.99 3.25
C TYR A 93 -2.12 -12.56 4.09
N GLY A 94 -1.98 -12.43 5.41
CA GLY A 94 -2.98 -12.80 6.39
C GLY A 94 -3.27 -11.60 7.29
N ALA A 95 -4.52 -11.35 7.59
CA ALA A 95 -4.94 -10.27 8.47
C ALA A 95 -6.15 -10.66 9.31
N VAL A 96 -6.17 -10.17 10.55
CA VAL A 96 -7.27 -10.30 11.49
C VAL A 96 -7.55 -8.95 12.13
N ALA A 97 -8.82 -8.65 12.37
CA ALA A 97 -9.19 -7.52 13.18
C ALA A 97 -10.43 -7.82 14.01
N ALA A 98 -10.49 -7.23 15.20
CA ALA A 98 -11.59 -7.36 16.13
C ALA A 98 -12.01 -5.98 16.64
N ASN A 99 -13.31 -5.75 16.66
CA ASN A 99 -13.91 -4.54 17.21
C ASN A 99 -14.32 -4.80 18.66
N PHE A 100 -13.78 -3.99 19.57
CA PHE A 100 -14.11 -3.99 20.98
C PHE A 100 -15.00 -2.80 21.27
N GLU A 101 -16.19 -3.07 21.82
CA GLU A 101 -17.12 -2.04 22.27
C GLU A 101 -16.39 -1.02 23.18
N ASP A 102 -16.67 0.26 22.98
CA ASP A 102 -16.07 1.41 23.67
C ASP A 102 -14.54 1.63 23.53
N PHE A 103 -13.79 0.68 22.97
CA PHE A 103 -12.33 0.81 22.75
C PHE A 103 -11.99 1.07 21.28
N GLY A 104 -12.71 0.42 20.36
CA GLY A 104 -12.45 0.48 18.93
C GLY A 104 -11.81 -0.80 18.39
N VAL A 105 -11.09 -0.67 17.27
CA VAL A 105 -10.63 -1.83 16.49
C VAL A 105 -9.15 -2.09 16.68
N ILE A 106 -8.81 -3.34 17.03
CA ILE A 106 -7.43 -3.85 17.01
C ILE A 106 -7.28 -4.75 15.80
N SER A 107 -6.18 -4.61 15.08
CA SER A 107 -5.86 -5.42 13.92
C SER A 107 -4.41 -5.86 13.90
N PHE A 108 -4.18 -7.00 13.25
CA PHE A 108 -2.87 -7.57 13.02
C PHE A 108 -2.80 -8.08 11.58
N SER A 109 -1.65 -7.91 10.94
CA SER A 109 -1.38 -8.52 9.64
C SER A 109 0.03 -9.05 9.53
N ILE A 110 0.16 -10.12 8.77
CA ILE A 110 1.41 -10.70 8.34
C ILE A 110 1.47 -10.71 6.82
N LYS A 111 2.63 -10.37 6.26
CA LYS A 111 2.92 -10.44 4.84
C LYS A 111 4.21 -11.24 4.65
N SER A 112 4.13 -12.31 3.85
CA SER A 112 5.27 -13.13 3.48
C SER A 112 5.53 -12.98 1.98
N LEU A 113 6.80 -12.99 1.60
CA LEU A 113 7.24 -12.99 0.21
C LEU A 113 8.21 -14.14 0.02
N SER A 114 7.97 -14.97 -0.99
CA SER A 114 8.81 -16.09 -1.37
C SER A 114 9.30 -15.90 -2.81
N ILE A 115 10.61 -15.93 -3.00
CA ILE A 115 11.24 -15.82 -4.32
C ILE A 115 11.30 -17.20 -5.02
N GLY A 116 10.95 -18.27 -4.31
CA GLY A 116 11.05 -19.63 -4.82
C GLY A 116 12.50 -20.08 -5.01
N ASP A 117 12.65 -21.18 -5.72
CA ASP A 117 13.95 -21.77 -6.01
C ASP A 117 14.57 -21.09 -7.25
N ILE A 118 15.78 -20.55 -7.10
CA ILE A 118 16.52 -19.94 -8.20
C ILE A 118 17.53 -20.97 -8.73
N LEU A 119 17.49 -21.27 -10.02
CA LEU A 119 18.45 -22.16 -10.66
C LEU A 119 19.84 -21.54 -10.71
N ILE A 120 20.86 -22.34 -10.36
CA ILE A 120 22.27 -21.95 -10.53
C ILE A 120 22.65 -22.10 -12.00
N THR A 121 23.07 -21.01 -12.65
CA THR A 121 23.52 -20.98 -14.05
C THR A 121 25.04 -20.78 -14.13
N THR A 122 25.69 -21.36 -15.15
CA THR A 122 27.12 -21.19 -15.43
C THR A 122 27.35 -20.89 -16.92
N THR A 123 28.57 -20.50 -17.30
CA THR A 123 28.91 -20.30 -18.72
C THR A 123 28.79 -21.58 -19.55
N GLN A 124 28.98 -22.76 -18.93
CA GLN A 124 28.80 -24.05 -19.58
C GLN A 124 27.33 -24.48 -19.62
N ASN A 125 26.54 -24.13 -18.59
CA ASN A 125 25.13 -24.52 -18.44
C ASN A 125 24.27 -23.27 -18.20
N PRO A 126 23.94 -22.50 -19.26
CA PRO A 126 23.17 -21.27 -19.13
C PRO A 126 21.71 -21.50 -18.72
N ASP A 127 21.14 -22.67 -19.04
CA ASP A 127 19.76 -23.03 -18.72
C ASP A 127 19.61 -23.66 -17.31
N GLY A 128 20.71 -23.74 -16.56
CA GLY A 128 20.74 -24.28 -15.19
C GLY A 128 21.60 -25.53 -15.06
N THR A 129 22.23 -25.66 -13.90
CA THR A 129 23.06 -26.81 -13.53
C THR A 129 22.27 -27.97 -12.92
N GLY A 130 20.96 -27.80 -12.70
CA GLY A 130 20.10 -28.71 -11.96
C GLY A 130 20.12 -28.51 -10.44
N ALA A 131 20.94 -27.59 -9.93
CA ALA A 131 20.97 -27.15 -8.54
C ALA A 131 20.24 -25.81 -8.36
N THR A 132 19.72 -25.59 -7.15
CA THR A 132 19.03 -24.37 -6.73
C THR A 132 19.78 -23.71 -5.56
N PHE A 133 19.57 -22.41 -5.36
CA PHE A 133 20.04 -21.68 -4.19
C PHE A 133 19.24 -21.98 -2.92
#